data_AF-A0A376KWG1-F1
#
_entry.id   AF-A0A376KWG1-F1
#
_cell.length_a   1.000
_cell.length_b   1.000
_cell.length_c   1.000
_cell.angle_alpha   90.00
_cell.angle_beta   90.00
_cell.angle_gamma   90.00
#
_symmetry.space_group_name_H-M   'P 1'
#
loop_
_entity.id
_entity.type
_entity.pdbx_description
1 polymer ?
#
loop_
_entity_poly.entity_id
_entity_poly.type
_entity_poly.pdbx_seq_one_letter_code
_entity_poly.pdbx_strand_id
1 'polypeptide(L)'
;MDDMEKFITNPGKAGEDAPVYLTWQTDAPLFDKGEQGMVAGNRKTRASGILTLAKVPGVDAGGNTLTSNQDAAYYQIRPEGGWLPAASVKKVSQYALDELGFVTLNKAPASFDLIDGVKRRITW
;
A
#
# COMPACT_ATOMS: atom_id res chain seq x y z
N MET A 1 -10.81 -25.10 7.99
CA MET A 1 -10.33 -24.73 6.63
C MET A 1 -10.45 -23.21 6.40
N ASP A 2 -11.15 -22.49 7.27
CA ASP A 2 -11.50 -21.06 7.21
C ASP A 2 -10.33 -20.05 7.31
N ASP A 3 -9.08 -20.51 7.40
CA ASP A 3 -7.91 -19.65 7.54
C ASP A 3 -6.99 -19.66 6.31
N MET A 4 -7.28 -20.50 5.31
CA MET A 4 -6.47 -20.56 4.08
C MET A 4 -6.47 -19.23 3.32
N GLU A 5 -7.61 -18.55 3.24
CA GLU A 5 -7.70 -17.27 2.53
C GLU A 5 -6.84 -16.19 3.21
N LYS A 6 -6.87 -16.12 4.54
CA LYS A 6 -6.03 -15.21 5.33
C LYS A 6 -4.55 -15.54 5.23
N PHE A 7 -4.20 -16.84 5.21
CA PHE A 7 -2.82 -17.28 5.02
C PHE A 7 -2.27 -16.84 3.65
N ILE A 8 -3.10 -16.80 2.61
CA ILE A 8 -2.69 -16.39 1.27
C ILE A 8 -2.58 -14.87 1.17
N THR A 9 -3.51 -14.11 1.77
CA THR A 9 -3.56 -12.66 1.57
C THR A 9 -2.76 -11.85 2.59
N ASN A 10 -2.45 -12.38 3.78
CA ASN A 10 -1.52 -11.81 4.77
C ASN A 10 -1.29 -12.79 5.95
N PRO A 11 -0.38 -13.77 5.83
CA PRO A 11 -0.21 -14.80 6.85
C PRO A 11 0.21 -14.18 8.18
N GLY A 12 -0.65 -14.28 9.19
CA GLY A 12 -0.38 -13.85 10.56
C GLY A 12 -0.04 -12.36 10.71
N LYS A 13 -0.53 -11.48 9.81
CA LYS A 13 -0.16 -10.04 9.79
C LYS A 13 1.35 -9.81 9.63
N ALA A 14 2.04 -10.70 8.93
CA ALA A 14 3.47 -10.57 8.70
C ALA A 14 3.82 -9.16 8.17
N GLY A 15 4.86 -8.55 8.74
CA GLY A 15 5.33 -7.24 8.30
C GLY A 15 4.40 -6.06 8.60
N GLU A 16 3.35 -6.23 9.41
CA GLU A 16 2.48 -5.11 9.85
C GLU A 16 3.30 -4.02 10.58
N ASP A 17 4.25 -4.41 11.43
CA ASP A 17 5.18 -3.48 12.11
C ASP A 17 6.26 -2.91 11.18
N ALA A 18 6.38 -3.39 9.94
CA ALA A 18 7.38 -2.97 8.96
C ALA A 18 6.73 -2.68 7.60
N PRO A 19 5.88 -1.64 7.50
CA PRO A 19 5.18 -1.33 6.26
C PRO A 19 6.16 -0.96 5.15
N VAL A 20 5.88 -1.46 3.95
CA VAL A 20 6.73 -1.25 2.76
C VAL A 20 6.10 -0.26 1.80
N TYR A 21 4.76 -0.20 1.78
CA TYR A 21 3.99 0.61 0.84
C TYR A 21 3.21 1.71 1.56
N LEU A 22 2.96 2.78 0.83
CA LEU A 22 2.07 3.87 1.19
C LEU A 22 1.00 3.97 0.11
N THR A 23 -0.26 3.88 0.50
CA THR A 23 -1.42 4.00 -0.39
C THR A 23 -2.25 5.22 -0.02
N TRP A 24 -2.98 5.76 -1.00
CA TRP A 24 -3.93 6.85 -0.80
C TRP A 24 -5.14 6.68 -1.72
N GLN A 25 -6.22 7.38 -1.40
CA GLN A 25 -7.45 7.40 -2.18
C GLN A 25 -7.55 8.67 -3.03
N THR A 26 -8.37 8.60 -4.08
CA THR A 26 -8.83 9.79 -4.83
C THR A 26 -9.54 10.78 -3.90
N ASP A 27 -9.57 12.06 -4.27
CA ASP A 27 -10.24 13.14 -3.54
C ASP A 27 -9.69 13.47 -2.14
N ALA A 28 -8.49 12.97 -1.80
CA ALA A 28 -7.80 13.33 -0.57
C ALA A 28 -7.23 14.76 -0.64
N PRO A 29 -7.41 15.62 0.39
CA PRO A 29 -6.90 16.98 0.39
C PRO A 29 -5.38 17.05 0.30
N LEU A 30 -4.86 17.84 -0.63
CA LEU A 30 -3.43 18.06 -0.81
C LEU A 30 -2.98 19.31 -0.06
N PHE A 31 -1.81 19.21 0.54
CA PHE A 31 -1.11 20.28 1.24
C PHE A 31 0.10 20.74 0.43
N ASP A 32 0.46 22.00 0.64
CA ASP A 32 1.65 22.63 0.09
C ASP A 32 2.57 23.09 1.23
N LYS A 33 3.87 23.18 0.93
CA LYS A 33 4.85 23.68 1.90
C LYS A 33 4.83 25.21 1.88
N GLY A 34 4.36 25.82 2.97
CA GLY A 34 4.40 27.26 3.21
C GLY A 34 5.61 27.66 4.08
N GLU A 35 5.70 28.96 4.41
CA GLU A 35 6.80 29.51 5.22
C GLU A 35 6.79 29.04 6.68
N GLN A 36 5.60 28.83 7.25
CA GLN A 36 5.41 28.41 8.65
C GLN A 36 5.11 26.91 8.82
N GLY A 37 5.15 26.15 7.73
CA GLY A 37 4.84 24.72 7.72
C GLY A 37 3.87 24.33 6.62
N MET A 38 3.19 23.18 6.79
CA MET A 38 2.26 22.67 5.79
C MET A 38 0.94 23.45 5.80
N VAL A 39 0.49 23.85 4.61
CA VAL A 39 -0.72 24.64 4.39
C VAL A 39 -1.70 23.84 3.53
N ALA A 40 -2.95 23.76 3.97
CA ALA A 40 -3.99 23.10 3.19
C ALA A 40 -4.24 23.87 1.89
N GLY A 41 -4.09 23.19 0.76
CA GLY A 41 -4.45 23.73 -0.53
C GLY A 41 -5.94 23.50 -0.85
N ASN A 42 -6.38 24.03 -1.99
CA ASN A 42 -7.71 23.72 -2.55
C ASN A 42 -7.69 22.52 -3.52
N ARG A 43 -6.53 21.87 -3.66
CA ARG A 43 -6.32 20.73 -4.56
C ARG A 43 -6.59 19.42 -3.83
N LYS A 44 -7.01 18.42 -4.59
CA LYS A 44 -7.19 17.04 -4.12
C LYS A 44 -6.47 16.07 -5.04
N THR A 45 -6.21 14.87 -4.53
CA THR A 45 -5.68 13.76 -5.33
C THR A 45 -6.64 13.43 -6.48
N ARG A 46 -6.09 13.18 -7.66
CA ARG A 46 -6.86 12.88 -8.88
C ARG A 46 -7.17 11.40 -9.04
N ALA A 47 -6.38 10.55 -8.39
CA ALA A 47 -6.56 9.10 -8.40
C ALA A 47 -6.07 8.48 -7.08
N SER A 48 -6.56 7.28 -6.79
CA SER A 48 -5.94 6.41 -5.80
C SER A 48 -4.58 5.91 -6.30
N GLY A 49 -3.65 5.62 -5.39
CA GLY A 49 -2.33 5.19 -5.79
C GLY A 49 -1.53 4.50 -4.69
N ILE A 50 -0.35 4.03 -5.09
CA ILE A 50 0.59 3.29 -4.25
C ILE A 50 2.03 3.72 -4.55
N LEU A 51 2.84 3.90 -3.51
CA LEU A 51 4.27 4.16 -3.60
C LEU A 51 5.04 3.30 -2.59
N THR A 52 6.32 3.04 -2.88
CA THR A 52 7.24 2.44 -1.92
C THR A 52 7.62 3.46 -0.85
N LEU A 53 7.30 3.19 0.41
CA LEU A 53 7.47 4.12 1.54
C LEU A 53 8.91 4.66 1.66
N ALA A 54 9.91 3.79 1.47
CA ALA A 54 11.33 4.18 1.52
C ALA A 54 11.74 5.22 0.46
N LYS A 55 10.96 5.38 -0.61
CA LYS A 55 11.22 6.34 -1.70
C LYS A 55 10.36 7.59 -1.61
N VAL A 56 9.45 7.66 -0.65
CA VAL A 56 8.54 8.80 -0.45
C VAL A 56 9.14 9.72 0.59
N PRO A 57 9.55 10.96 0.22
CA PRO A 57 10.01 11.95 1.20
C PRO A 57 8.92 12.25 2.24
N GLY A 58 9.32 12.28 3.51
CA GLY A 58 8.47 12.65 4.63
C GLY A 58 8.95 13.93 5.31
N VAL A 59 8.01 14.66 5.90
CA VAL A 59 8.30 15.83 6.74
C VAL A 59 7.58 15.78 8.07
N ASP A 60 8.05 16.56 9.03
CA ASP A 60 7.31 16.88 10.26
C ASP A 60 6.17 17.91 10.01
N ALA A 61 5.45 18.29 11.07
CA ALA A 61 4.37 19.27 10.99
C ALA A 61 4.84 20.67 10.54
N GLY A 62 6.10 21.02 10.81
CA GLY A 62 6.73 22.27 10.38
C GLY A 62 7.27 22.22 8.93
N GLY A 63 7.10 21.09 8.23
CA GLY A 63 7.59 20.92 6.87
C GLY A 63 9.09 20.64 6.76
N ASN A 64 9.75 20.26 7.85
CA ASN A 64 11.18 19.89 7.84
C ASN A 64 11.35 18.46 7.35
N THR A 65 12.28 18.24 6.43
CA THR A 65 12.57 16.92 5.86
C THR A 65 13.12 15.98 6.93
N LEU A 66 12.57 14.77 6.99
CA LEU A 66 13.02 13.73 7.91
C LEU A 66 14.05 12.80 7.23
N THR A 67 14.93 12.22 8.04
CA THR A 67 15.86 11.16 7.59
C THR A 67 15.18 9.80 7.53
N SER A 68 14.15 9.58 8.33
CA SER A 68 13.24 8.43 8.28
C SER A 68 11.80 8.91 8.15
N ASN A 69 11.06 8.29 7.24
CA ASN A 69 9.68 8.69 6.93
C ASN A 69 8.66 7.79 7.61
N GLN A 70 9.11 6.90 8.52
CA GLN A 70 8.22 6.00 9.25
C GLN A 70 7.17 6.76 10.04
N ASP A 71 7.50 7.89 10.66
CA ASP A 71 6.57 8.68 11.48
C ASP A 71 6.37 10.11 10.94
N ALA A 72 6.51 10.27 9.61
CA ALA A 72 6.29 11.56 8.98
C ALA A 72 4.84 12.04 9.17
N ALA A 73 4.69 13.33 9.47
CA ALA A 73 3.39 13.99 9.54
C ALA A 73 2.78 14.17 8.14
N TYR A 74 3.62 14.40 7.13
CA TYR A 74 3.21 14.51 5.74
C TYR A 74 4.14 13.77 4.79
N TYR A 75 3.57 13.25 3.71
CA TYR A 75 4.23 12.46 2.68
C TYR A 75 4.13 13.15 1.32
N GLN A 76 5.24 13.27 0.59
CA GLN A 76 5.24 13.89 -0.73
C GLN A 76 4.68 12.94 -1.79
N ILE A 77 3.53 13.26 -2.35
CA ILE A 77 2.93 12.52 -3.46
C ILE A 77 3.31 13.21 -4.76
N ARG A 78 4.49 12.87 -5.28
CA ARG A 78 5.03 13.47 -6.52
C ARG A 78 4.09 13.35 -7.73
N PRO A 79 3.39 12.21 -7.97
CA PRO A 79 2.42 12.12 -9.06
C PRO A 79 1.27 13.13 -8.96
N GLU A 80 0.92 13.57 -7.75
CA GLU A 80 -0.15 14.52 -7.48
C GLU A 80 0.37 15.96 -7.29
N GLY A 81 1.70 16.14 -7.18
CA GLY A 81 2.34 17.43 -7.01
C GLY A 81 1.97 18.14 -5.71
N GLY A 82 1.87 17.39 -4.61
CA GLY A 82 1.53 17.92 -3.29
C GLY A 82 1.88 16.95 -2.15
N TRP A 83 1.45 17.29 -0.94
CA TRP A 83 1.69 16.53 0.27
C TRP A 83 0.39 15.96 0.83
N LEU A 84 0.40 14.72 1.29
CA LEU A 84 -0.71 14.13 2.04
C LEU A 84 -0.36 14.03 3.53
N PRO A 85 -1.28 14.40 4.44
CA PRO A 85 -1.08 14.16 5.86
C PRO A 85 -1.11 12.67 6.16
N ALA A 86 -0.45 12.25 7.24
CA ALA A 86 -0.40 10.86 7.69
C ALA A 86 -1.80 10.22 7.85
N ALA A 87 -2.81 11.03 8.22
CA ALA A 87 -4.19 10.57 8.37
C ALA A 87 -4.91 10.28 7.03
N SER A 88 -4.38 10.76 5.90
CA SER A 88 -4.95 10.55 4.55
C SER A 88 -4.23 9.48 3.75
N VAL A 89 -3.25 8.80 4.36
CA VAL A 89 -2.51 7.71 3.74
C VAL A 89 -2.64 6.45 4.59
N LYS A 90 -2.49 5.30 3.95
CA LYS A 90 -2.41 4.01 4.65
C LYS A 90 -1.04 3.39 4.39
N LYS A 91 -0.36 3.02 5.47
CA LYS A 91 0.87 2.22 5.43
C LYS A 91 0.49 0.76 5.32
N VAL A 92 1.05 0.06 4.34
CA VAL A 92 0.63 -1.28 3.96
C VAL A 92 1.84 -2.22 3.96
N SER A 93 1.70 -3.38 4.60
CA SER A 93 2.69 -4.45 4.56
C SER A 93 2.81 -4.99 3.14
N GLN A 94 4.01 -5.43 2.74
CA GLN A 94 4.19 -6.12 1.46
C GLN A 94 3.37 -7.41 1.34
N TYR A 95 2.96 -7.97 2.47
CA TYR A 95 2.19 -9.20 2.53
C TYR A 95 0.69 -8.95 2.57
N ALA A 96 0.20 -7.71 2.64
CA ALA A 96 -1.23 -7.38 2.66
C ALA A 96 -1.76 -7.30 1.21
N LEU A 97 -1.84 -8.45 0.56
CA LEU A 97 -2.07 -8.55 -0.88
C LEU A 97 -3.46 -8.01 -1.29
N ASP A 98 -4.48 -8.18 -0.46
CA ASP A 98 -5.82 -7.64 -0.71
C ASP A 98 -5.81 -6.11 -0.76
N GLU A 99 -5.09 -5.47 0.15
CA GLU A 99 -4.93 -4.01 0.20
C GLU A 99 -4.12 -3.46 -0.97
N LEU A 100 -3.20 -4.27 -1.49
CA LEU A 100 -2.41 -3.99 -2.67
C LEU A 100 -3.19 -4.24 -3.98
N GLY A 101 -4.45 -4.67 -3.88
CA GLY A 101 -5.35 -4.89 -5.02
C GLY A 101 -5.25 -6.27 -5.66
N PHE A 102 -4.55 -7.22 -5.03
CA PHE A 102 -4.56 -8.62 -5.47
C PHE A 102 -5.83 -9.31 -4.99
N VAL A 103 -6.40 -10.13 -5.86
CA VAL A 103 -7.57 -10.94 -5.54
C VAL A 103 -7.17 -12.40 -5.63
N THR A 104 -7.46 -13.17 -4.58
CA THR A 104 -7.28 -14.61 -4.60
C THR A 104 -8.28 -15.23 -5.57
N LEU A 105 -7.77 -15.78 -6.68
CA LEU A 105 -8.60 -16.52 -7.60
C LEU A 105 -8.76 -17.96 -7.11
N ASN A 106 -9.86 -18.25 -6.42
CA ASN A 106 -10.25 -19.62 -6.11
C ASN A 106 -10.90 -20.28 -7.34
N LYS A 107 -10.08 -20.56 -8.36
CA LYS A 107 -10.45 -21.53 -9.39
C LYS A 107 -9.85 -22.86 -8.96
N ALA A 108 -10.70 -23.80 -8.56
CA ALA A 108 -10.28 -25.20 -8.53
C ALA A 108 -9.80 -25.55 -9.94
N PRO A 109 -8.50 -25.86 -10.15
CA PRO A 109 -8.06 -26.34 -11.44
C PRO A 109 -8.81 -27.65 -11.71
N ALA A 110 -9.51 -27.75 -12.83
CA ALA A 110 -10.18 -29.00 -13.22
C ALA A 110 -9.18 -30.16 -13.36
N SER A 111 -7.89 -29.84 -13.58
CA SER A 111 -6.75 -30.76 -13.66
C SER A 111 -5.46 -29.96 -13.42
N PHE A 112 -4.46 -30.58 -12.79
CA PHE A 112 -3.07 -30.13 -12.83
C PHE A 112 -2.33 -31.08 -13.78
N ASP A 113 -2.14 -30.66 -15.04
CA ASP A 113 -1.29 -31.40 -15.97
C ASP A 113 0.16 -30.99 -15.70
N LEU A 114 0.94 -31.90 -15.10
CA LEU A 114 2.40 -31.78 -15.06
C LEU A 114 2.91 -31.71 -16.51
N ILE A 115 3.80 -30.75 -16.80
CA ILE A 115 4.48 -30.60 -18.11
C ILE A 115 5.36 -31.83 -18.45
N ASP A 116 5.45 -32.80 -17.53
CA ASP A 116 6.07 -34.11 -17.69
C ASP A 116 5.27 -35.08 -18.60
N GLY A 117 4.07 -34.71 -19.05
CA GLY A 117 3.24 -35.53 -19.95
C GLY A 117 2.51 -36.69 -19.26
N VAL A 118 2.64 -36.82 -17.94
CA VAL A 118 1.97 -37.86 -17.13
C VAL A 118 0.70 -37.29 -16.49
N LYS A 119 -0.46 -37.66 -17.03
CA LYS A 119 -1.77 -37.38 -16.39
C LYS A 119 -1.92 -38.19 -15.10
N ARG A 120 -2.03 -37.50 -13.97
CA ARG A 120 -2.42 -38.10 -12.70
C ARG A 120 -3.81 -37.61 -12.30
N ARG A 121 -4.71 -38.55 -12.10
CA ARG A 121 -6.06 -38.28 -11.61
C ARG A 121 -5.99 -38.03 -10.10
N ILE A 122 -6.39 -36.83 -9.67
CA ILE A 122 -6.57 -36.54 -8.25
C ILE A 122 -7.91 -37.16 -7.82
N THR A 123 -7.89 -38.02 -6.82
CA THR A 123 -9.09 -38.59 -6.18
C THR A 123 -9.02 -38.17 -4.72
N TRP A 124 -10.12 -37.59 -4.20
CA TRP A 124 -10.22 -37.05 -2.84
C TRP A 124 -10.24 -38.13 -1.78
#